data_AF-A0A4V2FT04-F1
#
_entry.id   AF-A0A4V2FT04-F1
#
_cell.length_a   1.000
_cell.length_b   1.000
_cell.length_c   1.000
_cell.angle_alpha   90.00
_cell.angle_beta   90.00
_cell.angle_gamma   90.00
#
_symmetry.space_group_name_H-M   'P 1'
#
loop_
_entity.id
_entity.type
_entity.pdbx_description
1 polymer ?
#
loop_
_entity_poly.entity_id
_entity_poly.type
_entity_poly.pdbx_seq_one_letter_code
_entity_poly.pdbx_strand_id
1 'polypeptide(L)'
;MKGKELIIELAKLFDSDWTPCNQGNSSIWLEKKLDDKILSINFTTTRTYEGFKFVGVMSGSVRFLEVEDILSDLYKQHDLGYELKTIHTSSKRQDYISDYEIVNVSDLDKIKDWITESYTNDIVSFFDSYNTLKKVNEQIDSLKKEDLSSFVFAPPVINIFTIKGLLRTKDFGTYSSWALDVYEQMSVGKEDKFEGKSLRVLKELKKLLTEE
;
A
#
# COMPACT_ATOMS: atom_id res chain seq x y z
N MET A 1 -13.62 4.86 -25.35
CA MET A 1 -14.14 5.13 -23.99
C MET A 1 -13.29 6.19 -23.29
N LYS A 2 -13.84 7.04 -22.40
CA LYS A 2 -13.02 7.97 -21.59
C LYS A 2 -12.51 7.27 -20.32
N GLY A 3 -11.33 7.64 -19.81
CA GLY A 3 -10.77 7.02 -18.59
C GLY A 3 -11.72 7.06 -17.39
N LYS A 4 -12.47 8.17 -17.20
CA LYS A 4 -13.49 8.28 -16.14
C LYS A 4 -14.64 7.26 -16.27
N GLU A 5 -15.05 6.97 -17.50
CA GLU A 5 -16.12 6.00 -17.79
C GLU A 5 -15.64 4.58 -17.48
N LEU A 6 -14.41 4.24 -17.89
CA LEU A 6 -13.78 2.96 -17.57
C LEU A 6 -13.70 2.70 -16.06
N ILE A 7 -13.29 3.70 -15.26
CA ILE A 7 -13.21 3.56 -13.80
C ILE A 7 -14.59 3.26 -13.20
N ILE A 8 -15.64 3.96 -13.66
CA ILE A 8 -17.01 3.77 -13.17
C ILE A 8 -17.51 2.37 -13.52
N GLU A 9 -17.30 1.89 -14.75
CA GLU A 9 -17.74 0.55 -15.14
C GLU A 9 -16.96 -0.55 -14.42
N LEU A 10 -15.65 -0.36 -14.20
CA LEU A 10 -14.86 -1.29 -13.38
C LEU A 10 -15.37 -1.34 -11.95
N ALA A 11 -15.70 -0.20 -11.33
CA ALA A 11 -16.22 -0.18 -9.97
C ALA A 11 -17.49 -1.03 -9.80
N LYS A 12 -18.32 -1.14 -10.85
CA LYS A 12 -19.52 -2.00 -10.85
C LYS A 12 -19.23 -3.49 -10.86
N LEU A 13 -18.00 -3.90 -11.20
CA LEU A 13 -17.57 -5.30 -11.10
C LEU A 13 -17.26 -5.71 -9.65
N PHE A 14 -17.18 -4.75 -8.73
CA PHE A 14 -16.97 -4.95 -7.31
C PHE A 14 -18.25 -4.62 -6.53
N ASP A 15 -18.26 -4.95 -5.24
CA ASP A 15 -19.37 -4.60 -4.36
C ASP A 15 -19.59 -3.08 -4.29
N SER A 16 -20.80 -2.65 -3.95
CA SER A 16 -21.23 -1.25 -3.95
C SER A 16 -20.43 -0.30 -3.03
N ASP A 17 -19.61 -0.85 -2.15
CA ASP A 17 -18.83 -0.08 -1.17
C ASP A 17 -17.52 0.47 -1.76
N TRP A 18 -17.15 0.07 -2.99
CA TRP A 18 -15.94 0.53 -3.67
C TRP A 18 -16.19 1.86 -4.39
N THR A 19 -15.42 2.88 -4.00
CA THR A 19 -15.51 4.22 -4.57
C THR A 19 -14.34 4.48 -5.53
N PRO A 20 -14.63 4.91 -6.78
CA PRO A 20 -13.63 5.46 -7.70
C PRO A 20 -12.81 6.61 -7.12
N CYS A 21 -11.48 6.49 -7.20
CA CYS A 21 -10.55 7.57 -6.87
C CYS A 21 -9.90 8.14 -8.13
N ASN A 22 -9.85 9.47 -8.25
CA ASN A 22 -9.10 10.14 -9.32
C ASN A 22 -7.62 10.16 -8.95
N GLN A 23 -6.80 9.31 -9.56
CA GLN A 23 -5.34 9.49 -9.55
C GLN A 23 -4.72 9.15 -10.91
N GLY A 24 -4.29 10.19 -11.62
CA GLY A 24 -3.40 10.09 -12.78
C GLY A 24 -4.03 9.54 -14.07
N ASN A 25 -3.30 9.70 -15.18
CA ASN A 25 -3.71 9.20 -16.49
C ASN A 25 -3.36 7.72 -16.72
N SER A 26 -2.68 7.08 -15.76
CA SER A 26 -2.03 5.77 -15.94
C SER A 26 -2.41 4.74 -14.87
N SER A 27 -3.39 5.04 -14.02
CA SER A 27 -3.85 4.11 -13.00
C SER A 27 -5.33 4.28 -12.69
N ILE A 28 -5.98 3.18 -12.34
CA ILE A 28 -7.38 3.14 -11.90
C ILE A 28 -7.39 2.65 -10.47
N TRP A 29 -7.91 3.49 -9.57
CA TRP A 29 -7.90 3.23 -8.14
C TRP A 29 -9.34 3.17 -7.64
N LEU A 30 -9.62 2.14 -6.84
CA LEU A 30 -10.87 1.98 -6.10
C LEU A 30 -10.54 1.91 -4.61
N GLU A 31 -11.30 2.61 -3.78
CA GLU A 31 -11.14 2.57 -2.33
C GLU A 31 -12.43 2.11 -1.64
N LYS A 32 -12.27 1.27 -0.61
CA LYS A 32 -13.34 0.91 0.33
C LYS A 32 -12.93 1.38 1.72
N LYS A 33 -13.68 2.35 2.26
CA LYS A 33 -13.44 2.91 3.60
C LYS A 33 -14.16 2.07 4.64
N LEU A 34 -13.44 1.70 5.69
CA LEU A 34 -13.94 1.04 6.89
C LEU A 34 -13.63 1.95 8.10
N ASP A 35 -14.16 1.60 9.26
CA ASP A 35 -14.03 2.42 10.47
C ASP A 35 -12.56 2.61 10.91
N ASP A 36 -11.74 1.56 10.75
CA ASP A 36 -10.36 1.49 11.24
C ASP A 36 -9.30 1.51 10.14
N LYS A 37 -9.71 1.33 8.87
CA LYS A 37 -8.79 1.18 7.74
C LYS A 37 -9.41 1.56 6.42
N ILE A 38 -8.57 1.74 5.41
CA ILE A 38 -9.00 1.90 4.02
C ILE A 38 -8.34 0.83 3.17
N LEU A 39 -9.17 0.09 2.43
CA LEU A 39 -8.73 -0.89 1.45
C LEU A 39 -8.65 -0.19 0.09
N SER A 40 -7.62 -0.47 -0.68
CA SER A 40 -7.47 0.08 -2.04
C SER A 40 -7.16 -1.03 -3.02
N ILE A 41 -7.77 -0.97 -4.20
CA ILE A 41 -7.43 -1.78 -5.38
C ILE A 41 -6.88 -0.83 -6.42
N ASN A 42 -5.79 -1.20 -7.06
CA ASN A 42 -5.19 -0.43 -8.13
C ASN A 42 -4.89 -1.30 -9.35
N PHE A 43 -5.22 -0.73 -10.51
CA PHE A 43 -4.84 -1.22 -11.82
C PHE A 43 -3.93 -0.20 -12.49
N THR A 44 -2.78 -0.63 -12.99
CA THR A 44 -1.99 0.22 -13.88
C THR A 44 -2.55 0.11 -15.29
N THR A 45 -2.70 1.25 -15.97
CA THR A 45 -3.23 1.31 -17.33
C THR A 45 -2.33 2.14 -18.22
N THR A 46 -2.21 1.74 -19.48
CA THR A 46 -1.60 2.57 -20.53
C THR A 46 -2.66 2.93 -21.56
N ARG A 47 -2.70 4.22 -21.91
CA ARG A 47 -3.57 4.72 -22.98
C ARG A 47 -3.01 4.29 -24.34
N THR A 48 -3.88 3.79 -25.20
CA THR A 48 -3.58 3.45 -26.60
C THR A 48 -4.25 4.45 -27.55
N TYR A 49 -4.09 4.24 -28.86
CA TYR A 49 -4.75 5.07 -29.86
C TYR A 49 -6.28 4.95 -29.78
N GLU A 50 -6.81 3.74 -29.56
CA GLU A 50 -8.25 3.46 -29.58
C GLU A 50 -8.87 3.33 -28.18
N GLY A 51 -8.07 3.09 -27.14
CA GLY A 51 -8.59 2.82 -25.79
C GLY A 51 -7.54 2.78 -24.69
N PHE A 52 -7.63 1.73 -23.86
CA PHE A 52 -6.73 1.47 -22.73
C PHE A 52 -6.30 0.01 -22.69
N LYS A 53 -5.11 -0.24 -22.16
CA LYS A 53 -4.63 -1.57 -21.79
C LYS A 53 -4.30 -1.60 -20.31
N PHE A 54 -4.65 -2.67 -19.62
CA PHE A 54 -4.08 -2.93 -18.31
C PHE A 54 -2.63 -3.37 -18.48
N VAL A 55 -1.76 -2.88 -17.60
CA VAL A 55 -0.34 -3.20 -17.63
C VAL A 55 0.05 -3.74 -16.27
N GLY A 56 0.67 -4.91 -16.26
CA GLY A 56 1.04 -5.56 -15.03
C GLY A 56 -0.17 -6.17 -14.30
N VAL A 57 0.09 -6.49 -13.05
CA VAL A 57 -0.83 -7.19 -12.14
C VAL A 57 -1.77 -6.22 -11.43
N MET A 58 -2.95 -6.73 -11.03
CA MET A 58 -3.81 -6.05 -10.06
C MET A 58 -3.07 -5.96 -8.72
N SER A 59 -3.12 -4.79 -8.08
CA SER A 59 -2.53 -4.56 -6.76
C SER A 59 -3.59 -4.20 -5.72
N GLY A 60 -3.33 -4.57 -4.47
CA GLY A 60 -4.17 -4.25 -3.33
C GLY A 60 -3.34 -3.63 -2.20
N SER A 61 -3.90 -2.71 -1.44
CA SER A 61 -3.25 -2.15 -0.26
C SER A 61 -4.22 -1.89 0.88
N VAL A 62 -3.69 -1.95 2.10
CA VAL A 62 -4.41 -1.59 3.33
C VAL A 62 -3.71 -0.41 3.98
N ARG A 63 -4.52 0.57 4.38
CA ARG A 63 -4.12 1.74 5.17
C ARG A 63 -4.76 1.63 6.53
N PHE A 64 -3.99 1.37 7.58
CA PHE A 64 -4.51 1.37 8.95
C PHE A 64 -4.51 2.80 9.48
N LEU A 65 -5.69 3.37 9.76
CA LEU A 65 -5.81 4.79 10.07
C LEU A 65 -4.94 5.19 11.26
N GLU A 66 -4.86 4.35 12.29
CA GLU A 66 -3.99 4.59 13.45
C GLU A 66 -2.49 4.69 13.12
N VAL A 67 -2.01 3.97 12.10
CA VAL A 67 -0.62 4.09 11.63
C VAL A 67 -0.46 5.37 10.81
N GLU A 68 -1.41 5.62 9.91
CA GLU A 68 -1.34 6.75 9.00
C GLU A 68 -1.45 8.09 9.75
N ASP A 69 -2.30 8.19 10.77
CA ASP A 69 -2.47 9.39 11.58
C ASP A 69 -1.17 9.81 12.28
N ILE A 70 -0.37 8.84 12.74
CA ILE A 70 0.94 9.10 13.35
C ILE A 70 1.95 9.52 12.26
N LEU A 71 1.98 8.81 11.13
CA LEU A 71 3.00 9.01 10.11
C LEU A 71 2.77 10.25 9.26
N SER A 72 1.51 10.61 8.98
CA SER A 72 1.17 11.72 8.10
C SER A 72 1.71 13.05 8.61
N ASP A 73 1.57 13.29 9.91
CA ASP A 73 2.00 14.53 10.54
C ASP A 73 3.53 14.62 10.58
N LEU A 74 4.19 13.53 10.94
CA LEU A 74 5.65 13.47 10.98
C LEU A 74 6.27 13.62 9.59
N TYR A 75 5.73 12.94 8.57
CA TYR A 75 6.28 13.02 7.22
C TYR A 75 6.12 14.42 6.65
N LYS A 76 4.96 15.05 6.89
CA LYS A 76 4.71 16.44 6.52
C LYS A 76 5.65 17.41 7.23
N GLN A 77 5.87 17.24 8.52
CA GLN A 77 6.78 18.08 9.32
C GLN A 77 8.23 18.01 8.82
N HIS A 78 8.67 16.83 8.39
CA HIS A 78 10.06 16.58 7.96
C HIS A 78 10.26 16.64 6.44
N ASP A 79 9.25 17.08 5.68
CA ASP A 79 9.29 17.18 4.22
C ASP A 79 9.72 15.85 3.57
N LEU A 80 9.10 14.76 4.01
CA LEU A 80 9.20 13.44 3.39
C LEU A 80 7.99 13.22 2.50
N GLY A 81 8.25 12.78 1.27
CA GLY A 81 7.20 12.27 0.39
C GLY A 81 6.45 11.15 1.09
N TYR A 82 5.13 11.27 1.17
CA TYR A 82 4.28 10.35 1.90
C TYR A 82 3.29 9.69 0.95
N GLU A 83 3.35 8.36 0.90
CA GLU A 83 2.31 7.53 0.30
C GLU A 83 1.59 6.81 1.43
N LEU A 84 0.29 7.09 1.55
CA LEU A 84 -0.60 6.52 2.56
C LEU A 84 -0.84 5.04 2.25
N LYS A 85 0.03 4.14 2.68
CA LYS A 85 -0.09 2.68 2.52
C LYS A 85 0.67 2.02 3.66
N THR A 86 0.02 1.12 4.39
CA THR A 86 0.67 0.36 5.46
C THR A 86 1.23 -0.96 4.91
N ILE A 87 0.36 -1.77 4.28
CA ILE A 87 0.73 -3.03 3.64
C ILE A 87 0.15 -3.10 2.23
N HIS A 88 0.77 -3.93 1.39
CA HIS A 88 0.34 -4.12 0.01
C HIS A 88 0.56 -5.55 -0.46
N THR A 89 -0.11 -5.87 -1.56
CA THR A 89 0.02 -7.13 -2.29
C THR A 89 -0.21 -6.90 -3.78
N SER A 90 0.17 -7.91 -4.55
CA SER A 90 -0.05 -7.98 -5.98
C SER A 90 -0.59 -9.36 -6.35
N SER A 91 -1.51 -9.40 -7.32
CA SER A 91 -1.99 -10.64 -7.92
C SER A 91 -0.82 -11.47 -8.44
N LYS A 92 -0.90 -12.79 -8.26
CA LYS A 92 0.16 -13.74 -8.70
C LYS A 92 -0.02 -14.20 -10.15
N ARG A 93 -1.10 -13.79 -10.79
CA ARG A 93 -1.48 -14.22 -12.13
C ARG A 93 -0.61 -13.51 -13.16
N GLN A 94 0.12 -14.27 -13.98
CA GLN A 94 0.95 -13.73 -15.06
C GLN A 94 0.05 -13.08 -16.14
N ASP A 95 0.45 -11.89 -16.59
CA ASP A 95 -0.42 -10.93 -17.26
C ASP A 95 -0.62 -11.24 -18.75
N TYR A 96 -1.68 -11.99 -19.08
CA TYR A 96 -2.24 -11.97 -20.44
C TYR A 96 -3.14 -10.74 -20.68
N ILE A 97 -3.51 -10.02 -19.62
CA ILE A 97 -4.44 -8.88 -19.71
C ILE A 97 -3.86 -7.72 -20.52
N SER A 98 -2.54 -7.61 -20.63
CA SER A 98 -1.88 -6.60 -21.47
C SER A 98 -2.10 -6.78 -22.97
N ASP A 99 -2.54 -7.97 -23.39
CA ASP A 99 -2.85 -8.25 -24.79
C ASP A 99 -4.24 -7.73 -25.18
N TYR A 100 -5.11 -7.50 -24.19
CA TYR A 100 -6.48 -7.03 -24.40
C TYR A 100 -6.56 -5.51 -24.36
N GLU A 101 -7.03 -4.93 -25.47
CA GLU A 101 -7.36 -3.51 -25.54
C GLU A 101 -8.84 -3.28 -25.23
N ILE A 102 -9.10 -2.29 -24.38
CA ILE A 102 -10.43 -1.92 -23.92
C ILE A 102 -10.81 -0.62 -24.61
N VAL A 103 -11.65 -0.73 -25.64
CA VAL A 103 -12.11 0.38 -26.48
C VAL A 103 -13.49 0.85 -26.02
N ASN A 104 -14.34 -0.09 -25.61
CA ASN A 104 -15.71 0.10 -25.16
C ASN A 104 -16.02 -0.73 -23.90
N VAL A 105 -17.21 -0.52 -23.31
CA VAL A 105 -17.62 -1.19 -22.06
C VAL A 105 -17.73 -2.71 -22.23
N SER A 106 -18.22 -3.20 -23.38
CA SER A 106 -18.33 -4.64 -23.63
C SER A 106 -16.98 -5.37 -23.70
N ASP A 107 -15.87 -4.65 -23.88
CA ASP A 107 -14.53 -5.25 -23.81
C ASP A 107 -14.17 -5.68 -22.38
N LEU A 108 -14.83 -5.14 -21.34
CA LEU A 108 -14.64 -5.57 -19.95
C LEU A 108 -15.10 -7.02 -19.72
N ASP A 109 -16.10 -7.49 -20.46
CA ASP A 109 -16.57 -8.88 -20.34
C ASP A 109 -15.48 -9.89 -20.73
N LYS A 110 -14.54 -9.51 -21.60
CA LYS A 110 -13.42 -10.37 -22.04
C LYS A 110 -12.39 -10.65 -20.96
N ILE A 111 -12.31 -9.77 -19.96
CA ILE A 111 -11.32 -9.81 -18.88
C ILE A 111 -11.97 -9.97 -17.50
N LYS A 112 -13.29 -10.10 -17.46
CA LYS A 112 -14.09 -10.15 -16.23
C LYS A 112 -13.69 -11.31 -15.33
N ASP A 113 -13.48 -12.49 -15.90
CA ASP A 113 -13.06 -13.68 -15.15
C ASP A 113 -11.68 -13.45 -14.52
N TRP A 114 -10.74 -12.87 -15.26
CA TRP A 114 -9.43 -12.50 -14.72
C TRP A 114 -9.55 -11.50 -13.56
N ILE A 115 -10.34 -10.43 -13.74
CA ILE A 115 -10.55 -9.41 -12.70
C ILE A 115 -11.14 -10.07 -11.46
N THR A 116 -12.17 -10.88 -11.63
CA THR A 116 -12.88 -11.56 -10.52
C THR A 116 -11.95 -12.50 -9.78
N GLU A 117 -11.16 -13.28 -10.50
CA GLU A 117 -10.24 -14.24 -9.94
C GLU A 117 -9.04 -13.59 -9.23
N SER A 118 -8.43 -12.57 -9.81
CA SER A 118 -7.36 -11.78 -9.16
C SER A 118 -7.90 -11.08 -7.91
N TYR A 119 -9.08 -10.47 -8.03
CA TYR A 119 -9.70 -9.78 -6.90
C TYR A 119 -10.03 -10.74 -5.76
N THR A 120 -10.80 -11.79 -6.03
CA THR A 120 -11.32 -12.69 -4.99
C THR A 120 -10.21 -13.53 -4.37
N ASN A 121 -9.37 -14.15 -5.19
CA ASN A 121 -8.40 -15.15 -4.69
C ASN A 121 -7.13 -14.51 -4.13
N ASP A 122 -6.69 -13.39 -4.70
CA ASP A 122 -5.44 -12.74 -4.27
C ASP A 122 -5.73 -11.54 -3.36
N ILE A 123 -6.56 -10.60 -3.80
CA ILE A 123 -6.71 -9.30 -3.11
C ILE A 123 -7.65 -9.37 -1.89
N VAL A 124 -8.84 -9.94 -2.01
CA VAL A 124 -9.78 -10.11 -0.89
C VAL A 124 -9.20 -11.04 0.17
N SER A 125 -8.67 -12.18 -0.26
CA SER A 125 -7.97 -13.13 0.62
C SER A 125 -6.86 -12.45 1.43
N PHE A 126 -6.11 -11.54 0.82
CA PHE A 126 -5.11 -10.73 1.51
C PHE A 126 -5.75 -9.77 2.54
N PHE A 127 -6.79 -9.03 2.17
CA PHE A 127 -7.49 -8.14 3.10
C PHE A 127 -8.05 -8.87 4.33
N ASP A 128 -8.63 -10.05 4.13
CA ASP A 128 -9.17 -10.88 5.22
C ASP A 128 -8.07 -11.45 6.12
N SER A 129 -6.96 -11.87 5.50
CA SER A 129 -5.79 -12.41 6.19
C SER A 129 -5.11 -11.34 7.04
N TYR A 130 -5.09 -10.08 6.60
CA TYR A 130 -4.37 -8.99 7.26
C TYR A 130 -5.30 -7.84 7.66
N ASN A 131 -6.44 -8.19 8.28
CA ASN A 131 -7.47 -7.24 8.65
C ASN A 131 -7.22 -6.45 9.95
N THR A 132 -6.14 -6.75 10.69
CA THR A 132 -5.76 -6.09 11.96
C THR A 132 -4.25 -5.92 12.04
N LEU A 133 -3.78 -4.89 12.76
CA LEU A 133 -2.34 -4.68 12.99
C LEU A 133 -1.67 -5.89 13.65
N LYS A 134 -2.38 -6.61 14.53
CA LYS A 134 -1.84 -7.81 15.18
C LYS A 134 -1.44 -8.87 14.15
N LYS A 135 -2.33 -9.20 13.20
CA LYS A 135 -2.04 -10.16 12.13
C LYS A 135 -0.92 -9.66 11.21
N VAL A 136 -0.88 -8.35 10.94
CA VAL A 136 0.22 -7.72 10.18
C VAL A 136 1.56 -7.91 10.90
N ASN A 137 1.63 -7.68 12.22
CA ASN A 137 2.84 -7.89 12.99
C ASN A 137 3.26 -9.37 13.02
N GLU A 138 2.31 -10.29 13.21
CA GLU A 138 2.58 -11.73 13.14
C GLU A 138 3.23 -12.12 11.79
N GLN A 139 2.74 -11.54 10.69
CA GLN A 139 3.34 -11.73 9.37
C GLN A 139 4.73 -11.11 9.26
N ILE A 140 4.93 -9.88 9.74
CA ILE A 140 6.24 -9.21 9.78
C ILE A 140 7.26 -10.07 10.52
N ASP A 141 6.89 -10.66 11.65
CA ASP A 141 7.76 -11.51 12.47
C ASP A 141 8.11 -12.84 11.81
N SER A 142 7.25 -13.32 10.89
CA SER A 142 7.47 -14.55 10.12
C SER A 142 8.33 -14.36 8.88
N LEU A 143 8.40 -13.14 8.35
CA LEU A 143 9.09 -12.82 7.11
C LEU A 143 10.59 -12.61 7.33
N LYS A 144 11.38 -12.94 6.31
CA LYS A 144 12.78 -12.54 6.28
C LYS A 144 12.90 -11.06 5.94
N LYS A 145 14.02 -10.43 6.32
CA LYS A 145 14.23 -8.99 6.14
C LYS A 145 14.12 -8.56 4.68
N GLU A 146 14.65 -9.37 3.78
CA GLU A 146 14.61 -9.17 2.33
C GLU A 146 13.19 -9.20 1.73
N ASP A 147 12.25 -9.87 2.39
CA ASP A 147 10.88 -10.02 1.90
C ASP A 147 9.94 -8.93 2.43
N LEU A 148 10.36 -8.18 3.46
CA LEU A 148 9.51 -7.18 4.12
C LEU A 148 9.00 -6.10 3.18
N SER A 149 9.81 -5.65 2.22
CA SER A 149 9.42 -4.61 1.25
C SER A 149 8.36 -5.07 0.25
N SER A 150 8.13 -6.38 0.12
CA SER A 150 7.05 -6.94 -0.71
C SER A 150 5.69 -6.98 0.00
N PHE A 151 5.70 -6.75 1.32
CA PHE A 151 4.51 -6.81 2.17
C PHE A 151 4.21 -5.46 2.83
N VAL A 152 5.19 -4.86 3.50
CA VAL A 152 5.10 -3.54 4.13
C VAL A 152 5.53 -2.48 3.14
N PHE A 153 4.73 -1.43 3.02
CA PHE A 153 4.99 -0.36 2.07
C PHE A 153 6.24 0.46 2.43
N ALA A 154 6.86 1.08 1.42
CA ALA A 154 8.11 1.81 1.58
C ALA A 154 7.92 3.18 2.25
N PRO A 155 8.74 3.56 3.24
CA PRO A 155 9.83 2.79 3.82
C PRO A 155 9.35 1.74 4.84
N PRO A 156 9.73 0.45 4.70
CA PRO A 156 9.19 -0.62 5.53
C PRO A 156 9.62 -0.49 6.99
N VAL A 157 10.84 0.00 7.26
CA VAL A 157 11.36 0.13 8.63
C VAL A 157 10.52 1.08 9.47
N ILE A 158 10.11 2.24 8.92
CA ILE A 158 9.33 3.24 9.65
C ILE A 158 7.92 2.71 9.94
N ASN A 159 7.30 2.07 8.95
CA ASN A 159 6.00 1.42 9.12
C ASN A 159 6.05 0.30 10.18
N ILE A 160 7.02 -0.60 10.10
CA ILE A 160 7.19 -1.69 11.09
C ILE A 160 7.47 -1.13 12.49
N PHE A 161 8.30 -0.08 12.59
CA PHE A 161 8.58 0.59 13.86
C PHE A 161 7.27 1.09 14.50
N THR A 162 6.43 1.75 13.71
CA THR A 162 5.15 2.30 14.17
C THR A 162 4.19 1.18 14.59
N ILE A 163 4.03 0.14 13.77
CA ILE A 163 3.19 -1.03 14.07
C ILE A 163 3.64 -1.71 15.37
N LYS A 164 4.94 -1.98 15.53
CA LYS A 164 5.48 -2.63 16.73
C LYS A 164 5.31 -1.77 17.99
N GLY A 165 5.48 -0.45 17.87
CA GLY A 165 5.28 0.48 18.97
C GLY A 165 3.82 0.56 19.40
N LEU A 166 2.89 0.73 18.46
CA LEU A 166 1.43 0.73 18.72
C LEU A 166 0.97 -0.55 19.42
N LEU A 167 1.48 -1.71 18.97
CA LEU A 167 1.15 -3.00 19.57
C LEU A 167 1.92 -3.30 20.86
N ARG A 168 2.84 -2.43 21.28
CA ARG A 168 3.75 -2.61 22.42
C ARG A 168 4.41 -4.00 22.40
N THR A 169 4.92 -4.40 21.23
CA THR A 169 5.50 -5.75 21.07
C THR A 169 6.70 -5.93 21.99
N LYS A 170 6.91 -7.15 22.48
CA LYS A 170 8.00 -7.44 23.44
C LYS A 170 9.39 -7.11 22.87
N ASP A 171 9.55 -7.21 21.56
CA ASP A 171 10.79 -6.94 20.84
C ASP A 171 10.95 -5.47 20.41
N PHE A 172 9.98 -4.59 20.68
CA PHE A 172 10.00 -3.20 20.20
C PHE A 172 11.26 -2.44 20.64
N GLY A 173 11.72 -2.64 21.89
CA GLY A 173 12.97 -2.02 22.37
C GLY A 173 14.19 -2.43 21.55
N THR A 174 14.30 -3.72 21.22
CA THR A 174 15.39 -4.26 20.39
C THR A 174 15.28 -3.77 18.95
N TYR A 175 14.08 -3.85 18.36
CA TYR A 175 13.83 -3.44 16.98
C TYR A 175 14.09 -1.93 16.79
N SER A 176 13.58 -1.10 17.69
CA SER A 176 13.73 0.35 17.61
C SER A 176 15.18 0.80 17.71
N SER A 177 15.99 0.12 18.54
CA SER A 177 17.41 0.42 18.68
C SER A 177 18.16 0.08 17.40
N TRP A 178 17.91 -1.12 16.84
CA TRP A 178 18.47 -1.52 15.55
C TRP A 178 18.09 -0.54 14.41
N ALA A 179 16.82 -0.13 14.33
CA ALA A 179 16.34 0.77 13.29
C ALA A 179 17.04 2.14 13.37
N LEU A 180 17.17 2.70 14.58
CA LEU A 180 17.87 3.97 14.79
C LEU A 180 19.35 3.87 14.42
N ASP A 181 20.04 2.82 14.84
CA ASP A 181 21.46 2.63 14.54
C ASP A 181 21.72 2.55 13.03
N VAL A 182 20.87 1.81 12.30
CA VAL A 182 20.97 1.71 10.84
C VAL A 182 20.76 3.07 10.17
N TYR A 183 19.72 3.80 10.54
CA TYR A 183 19.44 5.10 9.93
C TYR A 183 20.47 6.16 10.31
N GLU A 184 21.05 6.09 11.51
CA GLU A 184 22.14 6.96 11.93
C GLU A 184 23.36 6.77 11.03
N GLN A 185 23.77 5.52 10.80
CA GLN A 185 24.86 5.20 9.87
C GLN A 185 24.55 5.64 8.43
N MET A 186 23.31 5.45 7.96
CA MET A 186 22.90 5.86 6.62
C MET A 186 22.84 7.39 6.43
N SER A 187 22.64 8.13 7.52
CA SER A 187 22.43 9.58 7.51
C SER A 187 23.71 10.43 7.52
N VAL A 188 24.89 9.82 7.76
CA VAL A 188 26.16 10.54 7.86
C VAL A 188 26.42 11.38 6.60
N GLY A 189 26.46 12.72 6.73
CA GLY A 189 26.65 13.66 5.62
C GLY A 189 25.45 13.76 4.67
N LYS A 190 24.26 13.33 5.11
CA LYS A 190 23.01 13.26 4.35
C LYS A 190 21.83 13.83 5.15
N GLU A 191 22.08 14.83 5.99
CA GLU A 191 21.13 15.37 6.98
C GLU A 191 19.82 15.89 6.35
N ASP A 192 19.90 16.44 5.14
CA ASP A 192 18.75 16.98 4.40
C ASP A 192 18.19 16.01 3.34
N LYS A 193 18.81 14.82 3.20
CA LYS A 193 18.32 13.77 2.31
C LYS A 193 17.30 12.89 3.02
N PHE A 194 16.72 11.97 2.26
CA PHE A 194 15.74 11.01 2.76
C PHE A 194 16.24 10.28 4.01
N GLU A 195 17.50 9.87 4.06
CA GLU A 195 18.09 9.14 5.18
C GLU A 195 18.13 9.98 6.47
N GLY A 196 18.60 11.23 6.39
CA GLY A 196 18.64 12.15 7.54
C GLY A 196 17.25 12.56 8.03
N LYS A 197 16.33 12.84 7.10
CA LYS A 197 14.91 13.12 7.41
C LYS A 197 14.23 11.91 8.07
N SER A 198 14.46 10.71 7.56
CA SER A 198 13.90 9.47 8.11
C SER A 198 14.41 9.16 9.52
N LEU A 199 15.68 9.45 9.80
CA LEU A 199 16.22 9.32 11.15
C LEU A 199 15.51 10.25 12.14
N ARG A 200 15.20 11.50 11.75
CA ARG A 200 14.44 12.43 12.60
C ARG A 200 13.05 11.89 12.90
N VAL A 201 12.35 11.39 11.88
CA VAL A 201 11.05 10.72 12.05
C VAL A 201 11.14 9.54 13.02
N LEU A 202 12.13 8.66 12.89
CA LEU A 202 12.30 7.52 13.80
C LEU A 202 12.57 7.94 15.25
N LYS A 203 13.35 9.02 15.46
CA LYS A 203 13.62 9.56 16.80
C LYS A 203 12.34 10.12 17.43
N GLU A 204 11.52 10.83 16.67
CA GLU A 204 10.23 11.36 17.14
C GLU A 204 9.21 10.26 17.38
N LEU A 205 9.12 9.26 16.48
CA LEU A 205 8.29 8.07 16.68
C LEU A 205 8.64 7.32 17.95
N LYS A 206 9.95 7.11 18.22
CA LYS A 206 10.38 6.44 19.45
C LYS A 206 9.86 7.17 20.68
N LYS A 207 9.95 8.51 20.68
CA LYS A 207 9.47 9.35 21.77
C LYS A 207 7.96 9.17 21.96
N LEU A 208 7.18 9.37 20.89
CA LEU A 208 5.71 9.25 20.92
C LEU A 208 5.26 7.86 21.41
N LEU A 209 5.90 6.79 20.93
CA LEU A 209 5.49 5.41 21.20
C LEU A 209 6.05 4.84 22.52
N THR A 210 6.79 5.63 23.29
CA THR A 210 7.31 5.21 24.62
C THR A 210 6.86 6.11 25.77
N GLU A 211 6.28 7.28 25.49
CA GLU A 211 5.81 8.25 26.48
C GLU A 211 4.33 8.06 26.89
N GLU A 212 3.68 6.98 26.43
CA GLU A 212 2.30 6.54 26.80
C GLU A 212 2.24 5.15 27.47
#